data_AF-A0A8T3WYB4-F1
#
_entry.id   AF-A0A8T3WYB4-F1
#
_cell.length_a   1.000
_cell.length_b   1.000
_cell.length_c   1.000
_cell.angle_alpha   90.00
_cell.angle_beta   90.00
_cell.angle_gamma   90.00
#
_symmetry.space_group_name_H-M   'P 1'
#
loop_
_entity.id
_entity.type
_entity.pdbx_description
1 polymer ?
#
loop_
_entity_poly.entity_id
_entity_poly.type
_entity_poly.pdbx_seq_one_letter_code
_entity_poly.pdbx_strand_id
1 'polypeptide(L)' 'MADKERLQQIDRWAAYCKAEPEKAKKAVNGLVDAQIDIANRFYQRLRKTPEGRKTYEKLLKLRMERSGKGK' A
#
# COMPACT_ATOMS: atom_id res chain seq x y z
N MET A 1 -12.37 -20.57 16.10
CA MET A 1 -12.97 -20.92 14.79
C MET A 1 -12.56 -19.93 13.68
N ALA A 2 -12.66 -18.61 13.88
CA ALA A 2 -12.29 -17.59 12.87
C ALA A 2 -10.85 -17.66 12.32
N ASP A 3 -9.91 -18.19 13.10
CA ASP A 3 -8.48 -18.18 12.73
C ASP A 3 -8.14 -19.24 11.66
N LYS A 4 -8.80 -20.40 11.68
CA LYS A 4 -8.54 -21.49 10.73
C LYS A 4 -9.07 -21.16 9.32
N GLU A 5 -10.24 -20.55 9.22
CA GLU A 5 -10.81 -20.16 7.93
C GLU A 5 -10.01 -19.03 7.28
N ARG A 6 -9.54 -18.05 8.07
CA ARG A 6 -8.65 -16.99 7.59
C ARG A 6 -7.35 -17.56 7.03
N LEU A 7 -6.72 -18.50 7.75
CA LEU A 7 -5.49 -19.15 7.29
C LEU A 7 -5.72 -19.95 6.00
N GLN A 8 -6.81 -20.71 5.90
CA GLN A 8 -7.15 -21.43 4.68
C GLN A 8 -7.42 -20.50 3.49
N GLN A 9 -8.03 -19.33 3.71
CA GLN A 9 -8.20 -18.33 2.65
C GLN A 9 -6.85 -17.78 2.19
N ILE A 10 -5.92 -17.51 3.12
CA ILE A 10 -4.56 -17.08 2.79
C ILE A 10 -3.85 -18.14 1.94
N ASP A 11 -3.94 -19.42 2.33
CA ASP A 11 -3.30 -20.50 1.59
C ASP A 11 -3.89 -20.67 0.18
N ARG A 12 -5.22 -20.60 0.05
CA ARG A 12 -5.91 -20.64 -1.25
C ARG A 12 -5.52 -19.46 -2.13
N TRP A 13 -5.44 -18.27 -1.54
CA TRP A 13 -5.02 -17.08 -2.26
C TRP A 13 -3.56 -17.18 -2.72
N ALA A 14 -2.66 -17.68 -1.86
CA ALA A 14 -1.26 -17.90 -2.20
C ALA A 14 -1.10 -18.91 -3.35
N ALA A 15 -1.87 -20.01 -3.32
CA ALA A 15 -1.89 -20.98 -4.40
C ALA A 15 -2.38 -20.37 -5.72
N TYR A 16 -3.45 -19.57 -5.68
CA TYR A 16 -3.98 -18.87 -6.86
C TYR A 16 -2.97 -17.86 -7.44
N CYS A 17 -2.34 -17.04 -6.59
CA CYS A 17 -1.30 -16.09 -7.01
C CYS A 17 -0.11 -16.79 -7.68
N LYS A 18 0.26 -17.99 -7.22
CA LYS A 18 1.34 -18.79 -7.80
C LYS A 18 0.95 -19.42 -9.15
N ALA A 19 -0.29 -19.92 -9.26
CA ALA A 19 -0.78 -20.59 -10.45
C ALA A 19 -1.11 -19.61 -11.60
N GLU A 20 -1.69 -18.44 -11.27
CA GLU A 20 -2.19 -17.48 -12.25
C GLU A 20 -1.69 -16.04 -11.96
N PRO A 21 -0.38 -15.78 -12.04
CA PRO A 21 0.20 -14.52 -11.57
C PRO A 21 -0.37 -13.28 -12.27
N GLU A 22 -0.59 -13.32 -13.58
CA GLU A 22 -1.11 -12.16 -14.32
C GLU A 22 -2.57 -11.85 -14.02
N LYS A 23 -3.41 -12.88 -13.83
CA LYS A 23 -4.81 -12.69 -13.42
C LYS A 23 -4.90 -12.23 -11.97
N ALA A 24 -4.06 -12.76 -11.09
CA ALA A 24 -3.98 -12.32 -9.71
C ALA A 24 -3.55 -10.85 -9.61
N LYS A 25 -2.50 -10.44 -10.35
CA LYS A 25 -2.11 -9.02 -10.47
C LYS A 25 -3.26 -8.17 -10.95
N LYS A 26 -3.94 -8.55 -12.04
CA LYS A 26 -5.07 -7.78 -12.58
C LYS A 26 -6.20 -7.61 -11.57
N ALA A 27 -6.52 -8.66 -10.79
CA ALA A 27 -7.54 -8.62 -9.76
C ALA A 27 -7.17 -7.67 -8.59
N VAL A 28 -5.89 -7.60 -8.23
CA VAL A 28 -5.39 -6.79 -7.11
C VAL A 28 -5.08 -5.35 -7.53
N ASN A 29 -4.67 -5.12 -8.78
CA ASN A 29 -4.26 -3.80 -9.27
C ASN A 29 -5.34 -2.76 -9.04
N GLY A 30 -6.60 -3.06 -9.38
CA GLY A 30 -7.70 -2.12 -9.16
C GLY A 30 -7.91 -1.74 -7.69
N LEU A 31 -7.69 -2.70 -6.77
CA LEU A 31 -7.74 -2.42 -5.33
C LEU A 31 -6.55 -1.56 -4.89
N VAL A 32 -5.34 -1.91 -5.33
CA VAL A 32 -4.10 -1.18 -5.01
C VAL A 32 -4.18 0.25 -5.53
N ASP A 33 -4.61 0.45 -6.78
CA ASP A 33 -4.78 1.77 -7.40
C ASP A 33 -5.78 2.62 -6.60
N ALA A 34 -6.91 2.04 -6.20
CA ALA A 34 -7.88 2.73 -5.36
C ALA A 34 -7.29 3.14 -3.99
N GLN A 35 -6.47 2.28 -3.36
CA GLN A 35 -5.80 2.63 -2.11
C GLN A 35 -4.75 3.73 -2.31
N ILE A 36 -4.01 3.71 -3.42
CA ILE A 36 -3.06 4.78 -3.79
C ILE A 36 -3.80 6.11 -3.95
N ASP A 37 -4.94 6.12 -4.63
CA ASP A 37 -5.76 7.33 -4.80
C ASP A 37 -6.25 7.88 -3.47
N ILE A 38 -6.71 7.01 -2.56
CA ILE A 38 -7.14 7.40 -1.21
C ILE A 38 -5.96 8.02 -0.45
N ALA A 39 -4.79 7.39 -0.48
CA ALA A 39 -3.59 7.90 0.17
C ALA A 39 -3.18 9.26 -0.40
N ASN A 40 -3.18 9.42 -1.72
CA ASN A 40 -2.89 10.68 -2.39
C ASN A 40 -3.84 11.80 -1.93
N ARG A 41 -5.16 11.52 -1.92
CA ARG A 41 -6.17 12.48 -1.44
C ARG A 41 -5.99 12.83 0.03
N PHE A 42 -5.58 11.88 0.86
CA PHE A 42 -5.26 12.12 2.26
C PHE A 42 -4.08 13.08 2.40
N TYR A 43 -2.95 12.79 1.73
CA TYR A 43 -1.75 13.64 1.84
C TYR A 43 -1.96 15.03 1.22
N GLN A 44 -2.76 15.16 0.16
CA GLN A 44 -3.17 16.46 -0.37
C GLN A 44 -3.95 17.28 0.66
N ARG A 45 -4.87 16.65 1.39
CA ARG A 45 -5.62 17.29 2.49
C ARG A 45 -4.71 17.63 3.66
N LEU A 46 -3.81 16.73 4.04
CA LEU A 46 -2.85 16.92 5.13
C LEU A 46 -1.99 18.18 4.91
N ARG A 47 -1.55 18.44 3.67
CA ARG A 47 -0.73 19.62 3.35
C ARG A 47 -1.44 20.98 3.45
N LYS A 48 -2.77 20.98 3.57
CA LYS A 48 -3.56 22.22 3.68
C LYS A 48 -3.43 22.88 5.05
N THR A 49 -3.09 22.13 6.11
CA THR A 49 -2.86 22.69 7.44
C THR A 49 -1.36 22.95 7.68
N PRO A 50 -0.99 23.96 8.47
CA PRO A 50 0.41 24.23 8.78
C PRO A 50 1.13 23.04 9.43
N GLU A 51 0.47 22.34 10.36
CA GLU A 51 1.02 21.16 11.04
C GLU A 51 1.12 19.96 10.11
N GLY A 52 0.08 19.71 9.31
CA GLY A 52 0.09 18.61 8.36
C GLY A 52 1.13 18.80 7.25
N ARG A 53 1.41 20.04 6.84
CA ARG A 53 2.53 20.37 5.94
C ARG A 53 3.88 19.98 6.56
N LYS A 54 4.14 20.36 7.81
CA LYS A 54 5.39 19.98 8.52
C LYS A 54 5.55 18.45 8.59
N THR A 55 4.46 17.74 8.88
CA THR A 55 4.48 16.26 8.91
C THR A 55 4.77 15.67 7.53
N TYR A 56 4.14 16.20 6.48
CA TYR A 56 4.38 15.76 5.10
C TYR A 56 5.84 15.98 4.67
N GLU A 57 6.44 17.12 5.01
CA GLU A 57 7.85 17.41 4.72
C GLU A 57 8.81 16.44 5.44
N LYS A 58 8.54 16.11 6.71
CA LYS A 58 9.30 15.08 7.44
C LYS A 58 9.21 13.72 6.76
N LEU A 59 8.02 13.32 6.31
CA LEU A 59 7.82 12.05 5.61
C LEU A 59 8.57 12.01 4.27
N LEU A 60 8.57 13.11 3.51
CA LEU A 60 9.35 13.21 2.28
C LEU A 60 10.85 13.10 2.55
N LYS A 61 11.35 13.77 3.59
CA LYS A 61 12.77 13.69 3.99
C LYS A 61 13.16 12.25 4.32
N LEU A 62 12.37 11.56 5.16
CA LEU A 62 12.59 10.15 5.49
C LEU A 62 12.58 9.24 4.27
N ARG A 63 11.69 9.50 3.30
CA ARG A 63 11.65 8.75 2.03
C ARG A 63 12.95 8.91 1.25
N MET A 64 13.42 10.15 1.09
CA MET A 64 14.66 10.45 0.36
C MET A 64 15.89 9.84 1.03
N GLU A 65 15.96 9.88 2.36
CA GLU A 65 17.05 9.26 3.13
C GLU A 65 17.10 7.73 2.95
N ARG A 66 15.94 7.08 2.87
CA ARG A 66 15.85 5.63 2.61
C ARG A 66 16.22 5.28 1.17
N SER A 67 15.81 6.10 0.20
CA SER A 67 16.17 5.91 -1.22
C SER A 67 17.65 6.20 -1.50
N GLY A 68 18.30 7.07 -0.71
CA GLY A 68 19.72 7.38 -0.82
C GLY A 68 20.65 6.36 -0.15
N LYS A 69 20.17 5.62 0.86
CA LYS A 69 20.92 4.55 1.55
C LYS A 69 21.00 3.22 0.78
N GLY A 70 20.44 3.16 -0.43
CA GLY A 70 20.45 1.98 -1.30
C GLY A 70 21.39 2.08 -2.50
N LYS A 71 22.35 3.02 -2.49
CA LYS A 71 23.44 3.11 -3.45
C LYS A 71 24.76 2.74 -2.80
#